data_AF-A0A8V0Y938-F1
#
_entry.id   AF-A0A8V0Y938-F1
#
_cell.length_a   1.000
_cell.length_b   1.000
_cell.length_c   1.000
_cell.angle_alpha   90.00
_cell.angle_beta   90.00
_cell.angle_gamma   90.00
#
_symmetry.space_group_name_H-M   'P 1'
#
loop_
_entity.id
_entity.type
_entity.pdbx_description
1 polymer ?
#
loop_
_entity_poly.entity_id
_entity_poly.type
_entity_poly.pdbx_seq_one_letter_code
_entity_poly.pdbx_strand_id
1 'polypeptide(L)' 'MEAALDTRCPVCLDNWDSAAYTMPCCHQFCFPCIQRWTSTRPQCPLCKQAVESIIHTVGPLSSVSNSTMEIK' A
#
# COMPACT_ATOMS: atom_id res chain seq x y z
N MET A 1 -26.01 0.24 15.81
CA MET A 1 -25.66 0.67 14.45
C MET A 1 -24.15 0.82 14.40
N GLU A 2 -23.54 0.73 13.21
CA GLU A 2 -22.10 0.89 12.91
C GLU A 2 -21.25 -0.39 12.88
N ALA A 3 -21.47 -1.17 11.81
CA ALA A 3 -20.41 -1.95 11.19
C ALA A 3 -19.85 -1.11 10.02
N ALA A 4 -18.96 -0.16 10.31
CA ALA A 4 -18.27 0.66 9.32
C ALA A 4 -16.75 0.43 9.36
N LEU A 5 -16.32 -0.82 9.55
CA LEU A 5 -14.90 -1.16 9.79
C LEU A 5 -14.16 -1.73 8.57
N ASP A 6 -14.80 -1.91 7.42
CA ASP A 6 -14.18 -2.64 6.29
C ASP A 6 -13.62 -1.76 5.15
N THR A 7 -13.58 -0.44 5.33
CA THR A 7 -13.09 0.48 4.29
C THR A 7 -11.97 1.39 4.77
N ARG A 8 -11.19 0.97 5.77
CA ARG A 8 -10.05 1.73 6.28
C ARG A 8 -8.75 0.99 6.01
N CYS A 9 -7.68 1.73 5.76
CA CYS A 9 -6.37 1.11 5.57
C CYS A 9 -5.88 0.54 6.91
N PRO A 10 -5.41 -0.72 6.99
CA PRO A 10 -4.97 -1.33 8.24
C PRO A 10 -3.67 -0.72 8.81
N VAL A 11 -2.97 0.13 8.05
CA VAL A 11 -1.73 0.79 8.49
C VAL A 11 -2.02 2.16 9.11
N CYS A 12 -2.84 3.01 8.49
CA CYS A 12 -3.19 4.33 9.02
C CYS A 12 -4.54 4.38 9.75
N LEU A 13 -5.37 3.33 9.63
CA LEU A 13 -6.73 3.24 10.16
C LEU A 13 -7.66 4.37 9.67
N ASP A 14 -7.32 4.98 8.54
CA ASP A 14 -7.99 6.13 7.93
C ASP A 14 -8.52 5.79 6.52
N ASN A 15 -9.10 6.79 5.85
CA ASN A 15 -9.63 6.67 4.49
C ASN A 15 -8.53 6.33 3.46
N TRP A 16 -8.95 5.65 2.39
CA TRP A 16 -8.05 5.30 1.29
C TRP A 16 -7.72 6.52 0.43
N ASP A 17 -6.48 7.00 0.51
CA ASP A 17 -5.99 8.11 -0.33
C ASP A 17 -5.42 7.62 -1.68
N SER A 18 -4.71 6.50 -1.68
CA SER A 18 -4.12 5.89 -2.88
C SER A 18 -3.96 4.39 -2.67
N ALA A 19 -4.73 3.56 -3.37
CA ALA A 19 -4.62 2.11 -3.22
C ALA A 19 -3.32 1.58 -3.84
N ALA A 20 -2.58 0.80 -3.07
CA ALA A 20 -1.34 0.15 -3.44
C ALA A 20 -1.38 -1.34 -3.06
N TYR A 21 -0.80 -2.18 -3.90
CA TYR A 21 -0.77 -3.63 -3.75
C TYR A 21 0.67 -4.11 -3.57
N THR A 22 0.90 -4.90 -2.53
CA THR A 22 2.22 -5.51 -2.27
C THR A 22 2.35 -6.86 -2.97
N MET A 23 3.36 -7.06 -3.80
CA MET A 23 3.67 -8.35 -4.42
C MET A 23 4.69 -9.14 -3.58
N PRO A 24 4.58 -10.48 -3.51
CA PRO A 24 3.62 -11.35 -4.21
C PRO A 24 2.29 -11.59 -3.46
N CYS A 25 2.12 -11.03 -2.26
CA CYS A 25 0.98 -11.34 -1.40
C CYS A 25 -0.34 -10.61 -1.77
N CYS A 26 -0.31 -9.70 -2.73
CA CYS A 26 -1.42 -8.90 -3.27
C CYS A 26 -2.28 -8.17 -2.21
N HIS A 27 -1.71 -7.83 -1.05
CA HIS A 27 -2.44 -7.10 -0.02
C HIS A 27 -2.54 -5.61 -0.34
N GLN A 28 -3.71 -5.03 -0.08
CA GLN A 28 -4.04 -3.64 -0.39
C GLN A 28 -3.77 -2.70 0.80
N PHE A 29 -3.05 -1.61 0.56
CA PHE A 29 -2.73 -0.57 1.55
C PHE A 29 -2.74 0.82 0.91
N CYS A 30 -2.70 1.88 1.71
CA CYS A 30 -2.42 3.21 1.17
C CYS A 30 -0.97 3.26 0.68
N PHE A 31 -0.73 3.75 -0.54
CA PHE A 31 0.60 3.93 -1.12
C PHE A 31 1.59 4.60 -0.14
N PRO A 32 1.31 5.78 0.45
CA PRO A 32 2.24 6.40 1.39
C PRO A 32 2.44 5.58 2.66
N CYS A 33 1.45 4.76 3.06
CA CYS A 33 1.54 3.91 4.24
C CYS A 33 2.46 2.72 4.00
N ILE A 34 2.23 1.99 2.90
CA ILE A 34 3.05 0.83 2.58
C ILE A 34 4.46 1.24 2.17
N GLN A 35 4.61 2.37 1.48
CA GLN A 35 5.92 2.92 1.10
C GLN A 35 6.79 3.18 2.34
N ARG A 36 6.26 3.91 3.34
CA ARG A 36 6.97 4.16 4.61
C ARG A 36 7.25 2.87 5.38
N TRP A 37 6.30 1.95 5.36
CA TRP A 37 6.46 0.65 6.01
C TRP A 37 7.61 -0.13 5.39
N THR A 38 7.64 -0.30 4.07
CA THR A 38 8.71 -1.00 3.36
C THR A 38 10.06 -0.30 3.45
N SER A 39 10.10 1.02 3.64
CA SER A 39 11.36 1.74 3.93
C SER A 39 12.00 1.31 5.25
N THR A 40 11.22 0.82 6.21
CA THR A 40 11.74 0.33 7.50
C THR A 40 11.81 -1.20 7.54
N ARG A 41 10.75 -1.87 7.08
CA ARG A 41 10.59 -3.31 7.08
C ARG A 41 9.97 -3.73 5.74
N PRO A 42 10.73 -4.38 4.85
CA PRO A 42 10.25 -4.81 3.53
C PRO A 42 9.36 -6.06 3.63
N GLN A 43 8.35 -6.03 4.51
CA GLN A 43 7.45 -7.14 4.80
C GLN A 43 6.01 -6.65 4.87
N CYS A 44 5.06 -7.46 4.43
CA CYS A 44 3.65 -7.12 4.45
C CYS A 44 3.15 -7.04 5.90
N PRO A 45 2.44 -5.98 6.32
CA PRO A 45 1.93 -5.88 7.69
C PRO A 45 0.84 -6.91 8.02
N LEU A 46 0.15 -7.46 7.00
CA LEU A 46 -0.90 -8.48 7.18
C LEU A 46 -0.33 -9.90 7.27
N CYS A 47 0.45 -10.33 6.28
CA CYS A 47 0.96 -11.69 6.19
C CYS A 47 2.44 -11.85 6.58
N LYS A 48 3.15 -10.76 6.89
CA LYS A 48 4.60 -10.72 7.18
C LYS A 48 5.48 -11.28 6.06
N GLN A 49 4.92 -11.46 4.87
CA GLN A 49 5.65 -11.93 3.70
C GLN A 49 6.55 -10.81 3.16
N ALA A 50 7.74 -11.16 2.67
CA ALA A 50 8.62 -10.18 2.04
C ALA A 50 7.90 -9.48 0.87
N VAL A 51 7.98 -8.15 0.84
CA VAL A 51 7.41 -7.34 -0.24
C VAL A 51 8.51 -7.11 -1.25
N GLU A 52 8.34 -7.65 -2.45
CA GLU A 52 9.31 -7.51 -3.54
C GLU A 52 9.01 -6.28 -4.39
N SER A 53 7.73 -5.96 -4.58
CA SER A 53 7.28 -4.84 -5.40
C SER A 53 5.99 -4.25 -4.86
N ILE A 54 5.80 -2.95 -5.05
CA ILE A 54 4.55 -2.26 -4.71
C ILE A 54 3.96 -1.67 -5.99
N ILE A 55 2.71 -2.00 -6.28
CA ILE A 55 1.96 -1.51 -7.45
C ILE A 55 0.90 -0.52 -6.96
N HIS A 56 0.92 0.72 -7.45
CA HIS A 56 -0.12 1.71 -7.16
C HIS A 56 -0.51 2.46 -8.43
N THR A 57 -1.79 2.83 -8.55
CA THR A 57 -2.29 3.59 -9.69
C THR A 57 -2.31 5.08 -9.35
N VAL A 58 -1.48 5.88 -10.01
CA VAL A 58 -1.53 7.34 -9.93
C VAL A 58 -2.49 7.90 -10.98
N GLY A 59 -3.52 8.62 -10.54
CA GLY A 59 -4.44 9.33 -11.45
C GLY A 59 -3.76 10.53 -12.13
N PRO A 60 -4.19 10.94 -13.33
CA PRO A 60 -3.50 11.94 -14.13
C PRO A 60 -3.83 13.37 -13.68
N LEU A 61 -3.23 13.88 -12.61
CA LEU A 61 -3.18 15.33 -12.35
C LEU A 61 -1.82 15.89 -11.88
N SER A 62 -0.78 15.06 -11.79
CA SER A 62 0.60 15.54 -11.74
C SER A 62 1.55 14.44 -12.21
N SER A 63 2.09 14.55 -13.42
CA SER A 63 3.25 13.79 -13.92
C SER A 63 3.21 12.28 -13.64
N VAL A 64 2.42 11.54 -14.42
CA VAL A 64 2.33 10.07 -14.34
C VAL A 64 3.70 9.44 -14.52
N SER A 65 4.28 9.00 -13.40
CA SER A 65 5.39 8.06 -13.37
C SER A 65 4.83 6.78 -12.77
N ASN A 66 4.72 5.72 -13.55
CA ASN A 66 4.49 4.38 -13.02
C ASN A 66 5.78 3.97 -12.30
N SER A 67 5.90 4.33 -11.03
CA SER A 67 7.06 3.96 -10.23
C SER A 67 6.81 2.58 -9.63
N THR A 68 7.24 1.54 -10.35
CA THR A 68 7.51 0.25 -9.72
C THR A 68 8.61 0.47 -8.71
N MET A 69 8.25 0.54 -7.43
CA MET A 69 9.25 0.61 -6.36
C MET A 69 9.71 -0.83 -6.09
N GLU A 70 10.89 -1.16 -6.62
CA GLU A 70 11.62 -2.38 -6.26
C GLU A 70 12.22 -2.17 -4.86
N ILE A 71 11.78 -2.99 -3.91
CA ILE A 71 12.30 -2.95 -2.54
C ILE A 71 13.59 -3.78 -2.56
N LYS A 72 14.73 -3.10 -2.76
CA LYS A 72 16.09 -3.70 -2.75
C LYS A 72 16.53 -4.12 -1.35
#